data_AF-A0A8J9S8N8-F1
#
_entry.id   AF-A0A8J9S8N8-F1
#
_cell.length_a   1.000
_cell.length_b   1.000
_cell.length_c   1.000
_cell.angle_alpha   90.00
_cell.angle_beta   90.00
_cell.angle_gamma   90.00
#
_symmetry.space_group_name_H-M   'P 1'
#
loop_
_entity.id
_entity.type
_entity.pdbx_description
1 polymer ?
#
loop_
_entity_poly.entity_id
_entity_poly.type
_entity_poly.pdbx_seq_one_letter_code
_entity_poly.pdbx_strand_id
1 'polypeptide(L)'
;YYDSACAAAGQFEMMNLYCGLFASYDITASQILVTQTDFVDESRQRNLQYSIERLLGLGIVPIINENDAVSANMGYTADDVFSDNDSLAALCARHFGAEVLLLLTDVPGVFDRPPTEPDATLLRLYQSQPVAIGEKSSQGRGGMASKIDAALSAVQPGSTCCACVVAAGNDLNVIRSVLAKTPPTTA
;
A
#
# COMPACT_ATOMS: atom_id res chain seq x y z
N TYR A 1 -12.35 12.13 -18.05
CA TYR A 1 -11.61 12.43 -19.31
C TYR A 1 -10.30 13.17 -19.07
N TYR A 2 -10.19 14.04 -18.05
CA TYR A 2 -8.92 14.68 -17.68
C TYR A 2 -8.05 13.83 -16.74
N ASP A 3 -8.61 12.73 -16.22
CA ASP A 3 -8.02 11.99 -15.10
C ASP A 3 -6.69 11.31 -15.46
N SER A 4 -6.58 10.73 -16.67
CA SER A 4 -5.33 10.11 -17.15
C SER A 4 -4.23 11.11 -17.46
N ALA A 5 -4.58 12.27 -18.04
CA ALA A 5 -3.62 13.33 -18.33
C ALA A 5 -3.08 13.97 -17.04
N CYS A 6 -3.96 14.22 -16.06
CA CYS A 6 -3.57 14.69 -14.74
C CYS A 6 -2.71 13.65 -14.01
N ALA A 7 -3.06 12.37 -14.09
CA ALA A 7 -2.25 11.31 -13.50
C ALA A 7 -0.86 11.22 -14.16
N ALA A 8 -0.77 11.30 -15.49
CA ALA A 8 0.50 11.28 -16.21
C ALA A 8 1.41 12.45 -15.80
N ALA A 9 0.86 13.67 -15.72
CA ALA A 9 1.60 14.85 -15.29
C ALA A 9 2.00 14.77 -13.80
N GLY A 10 1.06 14.39 -12.93
CA GLY A 10 1.28 14.27 -11.49
C GLY A 10 2.27 13.16 -11.12
N GLN A 11 2.29 12.06 -11.87
CA GLN A 11 3.22 10.95 -11.66
C GLN A 11 4.68 11.38 -11.86
N PHE A 12 4.95 12.23 -12.85
CA PHE A 12 6.29 12.78 -13.09
C PHE A 12 6.74 13.65 -11.90
N GLU A 13 5.91 14.57 -11.45
CA GLU A 13 6.20 15.45 -10.30
C GLU A 13 6.38 14.66 -9.00
N MET A 14 5.53 13.66 -8.75
CA MET A 14 5.65 12.78 -7.59
C MET A 14 7.00 12.05 -7.59
N MET A 15 7.43 11.53 -8.75
CA MET A 15 8.71 10.83 -8.85
C MET A 15 9.90 11.78 -8.67
N ASN A 16 9.83 13.00 -9.21
CA ASN A 16 10.86 14.02 -8.97
C ASN A 16 11.02 14.32 -7.48
N LEU A 17 9.91 14.45 -6.75
CA LEU A 17 9.93 14.65 -5.30
C LEU A 17 10.61 13.49 -4.57
N TYR A 18 10.22 12.24 -4.86
CA TYR A 18 10.84 11.06 -4.24
C TYR A 18 12.33 10.97 -4.56
N CYS A 19 12.74 11.18 -5.81
CA CYS A 19 14.14 11.21 -6.21
C CYS A 19 14.93 12.25 -5.39
N GLY A 20 14.41 13.47 -5.23
CA GLY A 20 15.05 14.51 -4.43
C GLY A 20 15.17 14.14 -2.95
N LEU A 21 14.09 13.61 -2.36
CA LEU A 21 14.08 13.19 -0.95
C LEU A 21 15.06 12.04 -0.69
N PHE A 22 15.07 10.99 -1.52
CA PHE A 22 15.99 9.87 -1.35
C PHE A 22 17.45 10.25 -1.63
N ALA A 23 17.71 11.11 -2.61
CA ALA A 23 19.06 11.59 -2.92
C ALA A 23 19.70 12.32 -1.73
N SER A 24 18.92 12.99 -0.88
CA SER A 24 19.43 13.64 0.34
C SER A 24 20.00 12.66 1.38
N TYR A 25 19.73 11.36 1.22
CA TYR A 25 20.23 10.26 2.05
C TYR A 25 21.16 9.31 1.27
N ASP A 26 21.68 9.74 0.11
CA ASP A 26 22.49 8.91 -0.79
C ASP A 26 21.78 7.62 -1.28
N ILE A 27 20.44 7.63 -1.28
CA ILE A 27 19.61 6.53 -1.75
C ILE A 27 19.13 6.85 -3.17
N THR A 28 19.25 5.88 -4.07
CA THR A 28 18.67 5.99 -5.42
C THR A 28 17.26 5.40 -5.40
N ALA A 29 16.28 6.13 -5.94
CA ALA A 29 14.93 5.62 -6.18
C ALA A 29 14.72 5.26 -7.66
N SER A 30 13.84 4.31 -7.94
CA SER A 30 13.44 3.94 -9.30
C SER A 30 11.93 3.85 -9.42
N GLN A 31 11.38 4.26 -10.56
CA GLN A 31 9.94 4.16 -10.82
C GLN A 31 9.57 2.80 -11.41
N ILE A 32 8.45 2.24 -10.93
CA ILE A 32 7.76 1.11 -11.54
C ILE A 32 6.27 1.46 -11.65
N LEU A 33 5.73 1.42 -12.87
CA LEU A 33 4.30 1.62 -13.12
C LEU A 33 3.68 0.30 -13.55
N VAL A 34 2.58 -0.08 -12.90
CA VAL A 34 1.93 -1.38 -13.11
C VAL A 34 0.46 -1.22 -13.49
N THR A 35 -0.07 -2.22 -14.16
CA THR A 35 -1.49 -2.37 -14.48
C THR A 35 -2.00 -3.70 -13.92
N GLN A 36 -3.31 -3.92 -13.89
CA GLN A 36 -3.86 -5.21 -13.46
C GLN A 36 -3.30 -6.40 -14.25
N THR A 37 -3.06 -6.20 -15.55
CA THR A 37 -2.52 -7.25 -16.42
C THR A 37 -1.09 -7.70 -16.04
N ASP A 38 -0.33 -6.90 -15.29
CA ASP A 38 0.98 -7.29 -14.77
C ASP A 38 0.91 -8.34 -13.65
N PHE A 39 -0.25 -8.48 -13.01
CA PHE A 39 -0.50 -9.44 -11.94
C PHE A 39 -1.37 -10.63 -12.37
N VAL A 40 -2.05 -10.55 -13.53
CA VAL A 40 -2.82 -11.67 -14.11
C VAL A 40 -1.93 -12.57 -14.97
N ASP A 41 -1.00 -11.98 -15.72
CA ASP A 41 -0.08 -12.73 -16.57
C ASP A 41 1.14 -13.19 -15.77
N GLU A 42 1.29 -14.51 -15.60
CA GLU A 42 2.38 -15.10 -14.81
C GLU A 42 3.78 -14.74 -15.32
N SER A 43 3.95 -14.49 -16.62
CA SER A 43 5.24 -14.13 -17.20
C SER A 43 5.58 -12.68 -16.86
N ARG A 44 4.62 -11.77 -17.01
CA ARG A 44 4.77 -10.36 -16.61
C ARG A 44 5.01 -10.21 -15.13
N GLN A 45 4.26 -10.94 -14.31
CA GLN A 45 4.43 -10.95 -12.86
C GLN A 45 5.83 -11.42 -12.45
N ARG A 46 6.35 -12.49 -13.07
CA ARG A 46 7.72 -12.97 -12.82
C ARG A 46 8.78 -11.95 -13.25
N ASN A 47 8.59 -11.28 -14.38
CA ASN A 47 9.50 -10.21 -14.82
C ASN A 47 9.49 -9.00 -13.88
N LEU A 48 8.32 -8.64 -13.36
CA LEU A 48 8.15 -7.58 -12.37
C LEU A 48 8.85 -7.94 -11.06
N GLN A 49 8.62 -9.16 -10.54
CA GLN A 49 9.31 -9.68 -9.37
C GLN A 49 10.83 -9.64 -9.55
N TYR A 50 11.34 -10.17 -10.66
CA TYR A 50 12.77 -10.18 -10.96
C TYR A 50 13.35 -8.76 -10.97
N SER A 51 12.65 -7.80 -11.59
CA SER A 51 13.11 -6.40 -11.66
C SER A 51 13.20 -5.76 -10.27
N ILE A 52 12.18 -5.97 -9.42
CA ILE A 52 12.15 -5.47 -8.04
C ILE A 52 13.30 -6.07 -7.22
N GLU A 53 13.50 -7.38 -7.28
CA GLU A 53 14.58 -8.06 -6.56
C GLU A 53 15.97 -7.56 -7.00
N ARG A 54 16.17 -7.30 -8.30
CA ARG A 54 17.41 -6.74 -8.83
C ARG A 54 17.65 -5.30 -8.38
N LEU A 55 16.61 -4.45 -8.36
CA LEU A 55 16.71 -3.07 -7.88
C LEU A 55 17.10 -3.04 -6.39
N LEU A 56 16.38 -3.81 -5.56
CA LEU A 56 16.66 -3.92 -4.13
C LEU A 56 18.08 -4.48 -3.88
N GLY A 57 18.51 -5.48 -4.65
CA GLY A 57 19.87 -6.04 -4.57
C GLY A 57 20.99 -5.06 -4.95
N LEU A 58 20.66 -3.97 -5.66
CA LEU A 58 21.57 -2.87 -5.97
C LEU A 58 21.47 -1.71 -4.98
N GLY A 59 20.64 -1.81 -3.94
CA GLY A 59 20.37 -0.72 -3.00
C GLY A 59 19.48 0.38 -3.56
N ILE A 60 18.76 0.12 -4.66
CA ILE A 60 17.82 1.05 -5.29
C ILE A 60 16.43 0.79 -4.71
N VAL A 61 15.75 1.85 -4.25
CA VAL A 61 14.40 1.77 -3.69
C VAL A 61 13.35 1.87 -4.81
N PRO A 62 12.57 0.81 -5.08
CA PRO A 62 11.49 0.87 -6.06
C PRO A 62 10.28 1.64 -5.51
N ILE A 63 9.79 2.61 -6.28
CA ILE A 63 8.55 3.34 -6.05
C ILE A 63 7.52 2.82 -7.06
N ILE A 64 6.56 2.04 -6.56
CA ILE A 64 5.56 1.35 -7.38
C ILE A 64 4.24 2.15 -7.32
N ASN A 65 3.60 2.38 -8.47
CA ASN A 65 2.26 2.97 -8.54
C ASN A 65 1.45 2.36 -9.70
N GLU A 66 0.12 2.52 -9.67
CA GLU A 66 -0.72 2.20 -10.81
C GLU A 66 -0.39 3.11 -12.01
N ASN A 67 -0.39 2.56 -13.21
CA ASN A 67 -0.25 3.31 -14.45
C ASN A 67 -1.61 3.90 -14.89
N ASP A 68 -2.16 4.83 -14.10
CA ASP A 68 -3.44 5.48 -14.37
C ASP A 68 -3.53 6.12 -15.76
N ALA A 69 -2.39 6.55 -16.33
CA ALA A 69 -2.32 7.14 -17.67
C ALA A 69 -2.82 6.18 -18.78
N VAL A 70 -2.67 4.87 -18.57
CA VAL A 70 -3.12 3.83 -19.51
C VAL A 70 -4.27 2.98 -18.96
N SER A 71 -4.49 2.96 -17.65
CA SER A 71 -5.58 2.22 -17.00
C SER A 71 -6.92 2.96 -16.99
N ALA A 72 -6.96 4.29 -17.11
CA ALA A 72 -8.16 5.12 -16.87
C ALA A 72 -9.40 4.81 -17.73
N ASN A 73 -9.25 4.07 -18.82
CA ASN A 73 -10.36 3.78 -19.75
C ASN A 73 -11.04 2.43 -19.51
N MET A 74 -10.58 1.61 -18.54
CA MET A 74 -11.13 0.27 -18.34
C MET A 74 -12.35 0.23 -17.42
N GLY A 75 -12.50 1.18 -16.49
CA GLY A 75 -13.52 1.10 -15.44
C GLY A 75 -13.25 -0.08 -14.50
N TYR A 76 -13.40 0.12 -13.19
CA TYR A 76 -13.14 -0.97 -12.26
C TYR A 76 -14.31 -1.96 -12.23
N THR A 77 -14.02 -3.26 -12.35
CA THR A 77 -15.01 -4.33 -12.26
C THR A 77 -14.77 -5.22 -11.03
N ALA A 78 -15.71 -6.10 -10.71
CA ALA A 78 -15.55 -7.04 -9.60
C ALA A 78 -14.44 -8.09 -9.85
N ASP A 79 -14.02 -8.26 -11.10
CA ASP A 79 -12.98 -9.22 -11.51
C ASP A 79 -11.57 -8.64 -11.45
N ASP A 80 -11.45 -7.38 -11.03
CA ASP A 80 -10.19 -6.66 -10.98
C ASP A 80 -9.28 -7.14 -9.85
N VAL A 81 -8.00 -7.34 -10.15
CA VAL A 81 -7.04 -7.88 -9.18
C VAL A 81 -6.69 -6.85 -8.09
N PHE A 82 -6.84 -5.56 -8.39
CA PHE A 82 -6.77 -4.47 -7.41
C PHE A 82 -7.63 -3.28 -7.87
N SER A 83 -8.18 -2.54 -6.91
CA SER A 83 -9.04 -1.36 -7.17
C SER A 83 -8.51 -0.06 -6.56
N ASP A 84 -7.49 -0.16 -5.71
CA ASP A 84 -6.78 0.96 -5.09
C ASP A 84 -5.34 0.56 -4.71
N ASN A 85 -4.59 1.53 -4.20
CA ASN A 85 -3.19 1.32 -3.81
C ASN A 85 -3.03 0.43 -2.56
N ASP A 86 -4.07 0.30 -1.71
CA ASP A 86 -4.05 -0.64 -0.58
C ASP A 86 -4.00 -2.09 -1.12
N SER A 87 -4.88 -2.40 -2.09
CA SER A 87 -4.92 -3.69 -2.78
C SER A 87 -3.66 -3.98 -3.61
N LEU A 88 -3.12 -2.95 -4.28
CA LEU A 88 -1.86 -3.05 -5.01
C LEU A 88 -0.69 -3.35 -4.06
N ALA A 89 -0.62 -2.70 -2.90
CA ALA A 89 0.42 -2.95 -1.91
C ALA A 89 0.33 -4.38 -1.35
N ALA A 90 -0.88 -4.89 -1.14
CA ALA A 90 -1.09 -6.29 -0.74
C ALA A 90 -0.66 -7.29 -1.81
N LEU A 91 -0.91 -7.03 -3.09
CA LEU A 91 -0.38 -7.84 -4.20
C LEU A 91 1.15 -7.83 -4.22
N CYS A 92 1.76 -6.65 -4.08
CA CYS A 92 3.21 -6.53 -4.04
C CYS A 92 3.80 -7.33 -2.87
N ALA A 93 3.20 -7.23 -1.69
CA ALA A 93 3.66 -7.98 -0.51
C ALA A 93 3.61 -9.50 -0.74
N ARG A 94 2.53 -10.00 -1.34
CA ARG A 94 2.36 -11.42 -1.65
C ARG A 94 3.37 -11.95 -2.66
N HIS A 95 3.60 -11.19 -3.73
CA HIS A 95 4.34 -11.69 -4.88
C HIS A 95 5.84 -11.39 -4.82
N PHE A 96 6.26 -10.39 -4.04
CA PHE A 96 7.65 -9.92 -4.04
C PHE A 96 8.38 -10.20 -2.72
N GLY A 97 7.92 -11.19 -1.95
CA GLY A 97 8.68 -11.71 -0.81
C GLY A 97 8.70 -10.81 0.42
N ALA A 98 7.74 -9.90 0.58
CA ALA A 98 7.73 -8.99 1.73
C ALA A 98 7.29 -9.73 2.99
N GLU A 99 8.05 -9.61 4.09
CA GLU A 99 7.70 -10.21 5.38
C GLU A 99 6.65 -9.39 6.15
N VAL A 100 6.62 -8.08 5.92
CA VAL A 100 5.71 -7.13 6.58
C VAL A 100 5.20 -6.12 5.57
N LEU A 101 3.88 -5.88 5.59
CA LEU A 101 3.23 -4.77 4.88
C LEU A 101 2.90 -3.65 5.87
N LEU A 102 3.24 -2.40 5.54
CA LEU A 102 2.87 -1.22 6.33
C LEU A 102 1.97 -0.31 5.51
N LEU A 103 0.72 -0.17 5.92
CA LEU A 103 -0.26 0.74 5.34
C LEU A 103 -0.30 2.03 6.19
N LEU A 104 0.27 3.11 5.66
CA LEU A 104 0.27 4.42 6.31
C LEU A 104 -1.01 5.19 5.95
N THR A 105 -1.72 5.67 6.96
CA THR A 105 -3.02 6.33 6.80
C THR A 105 -3.14 7.59 7.66
N ASP A 106 -4.17 8.38 7.44
CA ASP A 106 -4.53 9.57 8.22
C ASP A 106 -5.17 9.28 9.59
N VAL A 107 -5.54 8.02 9.86
CA VAL A 107 -6.08 7.55 11.15
C VAL A 107 -5.05 6.74 11.96
N PRO A 108 -5.17 6.65 13.30
CA PRO A 108 -4.20 5.93 14.13
C PRO A 108 -4.02 4.44 13.81
N GLY A 109 -5.02 3.80 13.22
CA GLY A 109 -5.02 2.38 12.86
C GLY A 109 -6.44 1.84 12.75
N VAL A 110 -6.61 0.52 12.91
CA VAL A 110 -7.93 -0.14 12.85
C VAL A 110 -8.63 -0.04 14.20
N PHE A 111 -9.87 0.43 14.21
CA PHE A 111 -10.72 0.47 15.41
C PHE A 111 -11.77 -0.64 15.35
N ASP A 112 -12.30 -1.01 16.53
CA ASP A 112 -13.40 -1.98 16.62
C ASP A 112 -14.75 -1.43 16.11
N ARG A 113 -14.92 -0.11 16.16
CA ARG A 113 -16.05 0.67 15.64
C ARG A 113 -15.58 2.02 15.10
N PRO A 114 -16.43 2.81 14.41
CA PRO A 114 -16.01 4.11 13.88
C PRO A 114 -15.36 4.99 14.97
N PRO A 115 -14.21 5.63 14.70
CA PRO A 115 -13.51 6.44 15.71
C PRO A 115 -14.31 7.63 16.26
N THR A 116 -15.40 8.00 15.58
CA THR A 116 -16.35 9.04 15.99
C THR A 116 -17.33 8.58 17.07
N GLU A 117 -17.47 7.27 17.28
CA GLU A 117 -18.38 6.72 18.29
C GLU A 117 -17.74 6.73 19.68
N PRO A 118 -18.55 6.93 20.75
CA PRO A 118 -18.08 6.73 22.12
C PRO A 118 -17.50 5.34 22.31
N ASP A 119 -16.46 5.24 23.15
CA ASP A 119 -15.77 3.99 23.49
C ASP A 119 -15.06 3.26 22.33
N ALA A 120 -14.91 3.88 21.15
CA ALA A 120 -14.13 3.31 20.05
C ALA A 120 -12.69 3.01 20.50
N THR A 121 -12.28 1.76 20.32
CA THR A 121 -10.99 1.27 20.81
C THR A 121 -10.09 0.87 19.65
N LEU A 122 -8.85 1.37 19.67
CA LEU A 122 -7.83 1.00 18.71
C LEU A 122 -7.43 -0.48 18.92
N LEU A 123 -7.53 -1.27 17.86
CA LEU A 123 -7.16 -2.67 17.88
C LEU A 123 -5.63 -2.81 17.77
N ARG A 124 -5.01 -3.36 18.82
CA ARG A 124 -3.57 -3.69 18.80
C ARG A 124 -3.26 -4.89 17.90
N LEU A 125 -4.22 -5.80 17.75
CA LEU A 125 -4.12 -7.00 16.93
C LEU A 125 -5.49 -7.29 16.32
N TYR A 126 -5.51 -7.54 15.02
CA TYR A 126 -6.68 -7.95 14.26
C TYR A 126 -6.46 -9.35 13.70
N GLN A 127 -7.38 -10.26 13.97
CA GLN A 127 -7.37 -11.66 13.54
C GLN A 127 -8.73 -12.03 12.92
N SER A 128 -9.23 -11.18 12.03
CA SER A 128 -10.47 -11.39 11.27
C SER A 128 -11.75 -11.39 12.10
N GLN A 129 -11.75 -10.80 13.30
CA GLN A 129 -12.99 -10.55 14.04
C GLN A 129 -13.86 -9.50 13.31
N PRO A 130 -15.20 -9.57 13.40
CA PRO A 130 -16.06 -8.52 12.85
C PRO A 130 -15.73 -7.16 13.48
N VAL A 131 -15.56 -6.14 12.63
CA VAL A 131 -15.42 -4.74 13.05
C VAL A 131 -16.48 -3.89 12.37
N ALA A 132 -17.03 -2.90 13.08
CA ALA A 132 -17.99 -1.99 12.51
C ALA A 132 -17.23 -0.89 11.73
N ILE A 133 -17.42 -0.88 10.41
CA ILE A 133 -16.74 0.06 9.52
C ILE A 133 -17.67 1.25 9.27
N GLY A 134 -17.20 2.45 9.62
CA GLY A 134 -17.92 3.69 9.40
C GLY A 134 -17.99 4.08 7.92
N GLU A 135 -18.68 5.18 7.63
CA GLU A 135 -18.80 5.69 6.26
C GLU A 135 -17.42 6.04 5.66
N LYS A 136 -17.28 5.81 4.35
CA LYS A 136 -16.07 6.20 3.60
C LYS A 136 -15.89 7.72 3.64
N SER A 137 -14.66 8.18 3.83
CA SER A 137 -14.33 9.60 3.67
C SER A 137 -14.54 10.03 2.21
N SER A 138 -14.95 11.28 2.01
CA SER A 138 -15.40 11.79 0.71
C SER A 138 -14.30 11.98 -0.35
N GLN A 139 -13.01 11.88 0.02
CA GLN A 139 -11.89 12.23 -0.85
C GLN A 139 -11.01 11.04 -1.32
N GLY A 140 -11.27 9.82 -0.85
CA GLY A 140 -10.46 8.64 -1.20
C GLY A 140 -11.22 7.57 -1.98
N ARG A 141 -10.53 6.87 -2.90
CA ARG A 141 -11.03 5.61 -3.50
C ARG A 141 -11.07 4.46 -2.47
N GLY A 142 -10.16 4.51 -1.49
CA GLY A 142 -10.01 3.52 -0.41
C GLY A 142 -10.50 4.03 0.95
N GLY A 143 -10.90 3.09 1.83
CA GLY A 143 -11.36 3.35 3.19
C GLY A 143 -10.90 2.23 4.14
N MET A 144 -11.34 2.26 5.41
CA MET A 144 -10.90 1.27 6.40
C MET A 144 -11.22 -0.18 5.98
N ALA A 145 -12.35 -0.41 5.30
CA ALA A 145 -12.68 -1.71 4.71
C ALA A 145 -11.60 -2.20 3.74
N SER A 146 -11.21 -1.36 2.77
CA SER A 146 -10.17 -1.72 1.79
C SER A 146 -8.83 -2.03 2.46
N LYS A 147 -8.46 -1.28 3.51
CA LYS A 147 -7.23 -1.55 4.28
C LYS A 147 -7.26 -2.89 4.99
N ILE A 148 -8.40 -3.25 5.58
CA ILE A 148 -8.58 -4.55 6.22
C ILE A 148 -8.53 -5.66 5.17
N ASP A 149 -9.22 -5.51 4.05
CA ASP A 149 -9.23 -6.49 2.96
C ASP A 149 -7.83 -6.68 2.37
N ALA A 150 -7.11 -5.59 2.13
CA ALA A 150 -5.72 -5.59 1.71
C ALA A 150 -4.79 -6.25 2.74
N ALA A 151 -4.96 -5.94 4.03
CA ALA A 151 -4.19 -6.54 5.11
C ALA A 151 -4.40 -8.07 5.18
N LEU A 152 -5.65 -8.53 5.13
CA LEU A 152 -6.01 -9.94 5.11
C LEU A 152 -5.49 -10.64 3.85
N SER A 153 -5.59 -9.97 2.71
CA SER A 153 -5.03 -10.45 1.46
C SER A 153 -3.52 -10.59 1.55
N ALA A 154 -2.79 -9.63 2.12
CA ALA A 154 -1.34 -9.70 2.23
C ALA A 154 -0.86 -10.93 3.04
N VAL A 155 -1.53 -11.23 4.17
CA VAL A 155 -1.14 -12.29 5.13
C VAL A 155 -1.80 -13.65 4.88
N GLN A 156 -2.36 -13.86 3.69
CA GLN A 156 -3.06 -15.10 3.37
C GLN A 156 -2.13 -16.33 3.37
N PRO A 157 -2.65 -17.55 3.63
CA PRO A 157 -1.84 -18.77 3.65
C PRO A 157 -1.02 -18.95 2.36
N GLY A 158 0.29 -19.20 2.50
CA GLY A 158 1.22 -19.33 1.38
C GLY A 158 1.92 -18.03 0.96
N SER A 159 1.51 -16.87 1.51
CA SER A 159 2.26 -15.62 1.42
C SER A 159 3.47 -15.63 2.37
N THR A 160 4.53 -14.92 1.99
CA THR A 160 5.69 -14.64 2.87
C THR A 160 5.39 -13.54 3.88
N CYS A 161 4.38 -12.72 3.63
CA CYS A 161 3.97 -11.64 4.51
C CYS A 161 3.31 -12.20 5.76
N CYS A 162 3.97 -12.05 6.90
CA CYS A 162 3.50 -12.57 8.18
C CYS A 162 2.67 -11.57 8.98
N ALA A 163 2.77 -10.28 8.65
CA ALA A 163 2.02 -9.23 9.33
C ALA A 163 1.73 -8.05 8.39
N CYS A 164 0.54 -7.48 8.54
CA CYS A 164 0.21 -6.17 8.01
C CYS A 164 -0.05 -5.20 9.17
N VAL A 165 0.57 -4.03 9.14
CA VAL A 165 0.39 -2.98 10.13
C VAL A 165 -0.31 -1.80 9.48
N VAL A 166 -1.41 -1.33 10.07
CA VAL A 166 -2.07 -0.08 9.68
C VAL A 166 -1.74 0.96 10.74
N ALA A 167 -1.11 2.06 10.35
CA ALA A 167 -0.64 3.07 11.29
C ALA A 167 -0.70 4.49 10.72
N ALA A 168 -0.61 5.48 11.60
CA ALA A 168 -0.64 6.88 11.21
C ALA A 168 0.60 7.27 10.39
N GLY A 169 0.40 7.84 9.20
CA GLY A 169 1.48 8.28 8.31
C GLY A 169 2.16 9.57 8.71
N ASN A 170 1.61 10.30 9.68
CA ASN A 170 2.20 11.52 10.23
C ASN A 170 3.16 11.27 11.40
N ASP A 171 3.25 10.04 11.92
CA ASP A 171 4.26 9.63 12.88
C ASP A 171 5.57 9.26 12.16
N LEU A 172 6.55 10.17 12.19
CA LEU A 172 7.86 9.98 11.55
C LEU A 172 8.68 8.82 12.13
N ASN A 173 8.32 8.31 13.30
CA ASN A 173 8.99 7.17 13.93
C ASN A 173 8.30 5.83 13.64
N VAL A 174 7.12 5.83 13.01
CA VAL A 174 6.28 4.63 12.86
C VAL A 174 7.01 3.48 12.19
N ILE A 175 7.75 3.76 11.11
CA ILE A 175 8.53 2.74 10.38
C ILE A 175 9.60 2.13 11.29
N ARG A 176 10.31 2.96 12.06
CA ARG A 176 11.34 2.49 13.00
C ARG A 176 10.73 1.66 14.13
N SER A 177 9.62 2.09 14.69
CA SER A 177 8.91 1.37 15.77
C SER A 177 8.48 -0.02 15.32
N VAL A 178 7.85 -0.11 14.13
CA VAL A 178 7.41 -1.37 13.54
C VAL A 178 8.60 -2.31 13.29
N LEU A 179 9.68 -1.81 12.69
CA LEU A 179 10.88 -2.62 12.43
C LEU A 179 11.62 -3.04 13.70
N ALA A 180 11.60 -2.21 14.75
CA ALA A 180 12.15 -2.55 16.06
C ALA A 180 11.31 -3.56 16.84
N LYS A 181 10.18 -4.03 16.27
CA LYS A 181 9.17 -4.87 16.95
C LYS A 181 8.64 -4.24 18.25
N THR A 182 8.77 -2.93 18.37
CA THR A 182 8.28 -2.17 19.53
C THR A 182 6.92 -1.63 19.13
N PRO A 183 5.83 -1.94 19.85
CA PRO A 183 4.53 -1.36 19.51
C PRO A 183 4.66 0.17 19.51
N PRO A 184 4.12 0.89 18.52
CA PRO A 184 4.20 2.34 18.49
C PRO A 184 3.67 2.89 19.81
N THR A 185 4.52 3.64 20.51
CA THR A 185 4.21 4.26 21.80
C THR A 185 3.16 5.34 21.56
N THR A 186 1.91 5.05 21.86
CA THR A 186 0.84 6.04 21.96
C THR A 186 1.08 6.89 23.21
N ALA A 187 1.38 8.18 23.03
CA ALA A 187 1.20 9.22 24.04
C ALA A 187 -0.23 9.75 24.00
#